data_AF-A0AAJ2EIT4-F1
#
_entry.id   AF-A0AAJ2EIT4-F1
#
_cell.length_a   1.000
_cell.length_b   1.000
_cell.length_c   1.000
_cell.angle_alpha   90.00
_cell.angle_beta   90.00
_cell.angle_gamma   90.00
#
_symmetry.space_group_name_H-M   'P 1'
#
loop_
_entity.id
_entity.type
_entity.pdbx_description
1 polymer ?
#
loop_
_entity_poly.entity_id
_entity_poly.type
_entity_poly.pdbx_seq_one_letter_code
_entity_poly.pdbx_strand_id
1 'polypeptide(L)'
;MKRNRNTFGLHALLLPAWQAIAGTLTFPNGGSMPLLSFPANVSIGRDTAVGTNLASVSGNAGIATSGVDCTIQKDVTVNGTLVPGYTNAYQSGVPGLGVRFYITSNFSGGLAEAPLSQSFSRPDGRAVHDTKAELVVTGPRQQRRHEQLAEHEDQFLGQLFRDGHGHPDLDRLDDGQRQPLPAADARAVLPAAQRIDD
;
A
#
# COMPACT_ATOMS: atom_id res chain seq x y z
N MET A 1 -4.04 -83.53 11.43
CA MET A 1 -4.57 -82.18 11.11
C MET A 1 -3.56 -81.13 11.55
N LYS A 2 -2.89 -80.45 10.61
CA LYS A 2 -1.77 -79.52 10.86
C LYS A 2 -2.27 -78.10 10.54
N ARG A 3 -2.43 -77.24 11.54
CA ARG A 3 -2.93 -75.85 11.37
C ARG A 3 -1.76 -74.90 11.17
N ASN A 4 -1.65 -74.33 9.96
CA ASN A 4 -0.75 -73.21 9.67
C ASN A 4 -1.31 -71.93 10.31
N ARG A 5 -0.49 -71.27 11.13
CA ARG A 5 -0.75 -69.92 11.65
C ARG A 5 -0.07 -68.92 10.71
N ASN A 6 -0.86 -68.20 9.93
CA ASN A 6 -0.39 -67.05 9.15
C ASN A 6 -0.37 -65.82 10.05
N THR A 7 0.83 -65.39 10.44
CA THR A 7 1.06 -64.15 11.18
C THR A 7 1.05 -62.99 10.18
N PHE A 8 -0.05 -62.25 10.11
CA PHE A 8 -0.11 -60.99 9.38
C PHE A 8 0.65 -59.92 10.17
N GLY A 9 1.88 -59.62 9.74
CA GLY A 9 2.70 -58.56 10.29
C GLY A 9 2.18 -57.19 9.86
N LEU A 10 1.54 -56.48 10.80
CA LEU A 10 1.11 -55.09 10.63
C LEU A 10 2.35 -54.19 10.52
N HIS A 11 2.77 -53.87 9.28
CA HIS A 11 3.80 -52.86 9.04
C HIS A 11 3.15 -51.48 9.16
N ALA A 12 3.37 -50.81 10.29
CA ALA A 12 3.01 -49.42 10.47
C ALA A 12 3.94 -48.56 9.59
N LEU A 13 3.42 -48.09 8.45
CA LEU A 13 4.06 -47.10 7.59
C LEU A 13 4.13 -45.76 8.34
N LEU A 14 5.28 -45.48 8.95
CA LEU A 14 5.62 -44.17 9.49
C LEU A 14 5.97 -43.25 8.31
N LEU A 15 4.96 -42.60 7.73
CA LEU A 15 5.18 -41.51 6.79
C LEU A 15 5.75 -40.31 7.57
N PRO A 16 6.91 -39.75 7.17
CA PRO A 16 7.40 -38.53 7.79
C PRO A 16 6.40 -37.41 7.52
N ALA A 17 5.88 -36.80 8.58
CA ALA A 17 5.09 -35.59 8.45
C ALA A 17 6.00 -34.48 7.90
N TRP A 18 5.78 -34.07 6.65
CA TRP A 18 6.39 -32.86 6.12
C TRP A 18 5.84 -31.68 6.92
N GLN A 19 6.69 -31.11 7.79
CA GLN A 19 6.37 -29.87 8.46
C GLN A 19 6.39 -28.76 7.41
N ALA A 20 5.21 -28.23 7.09
CA ALA A 20 5.12 -27.00 6.33
C ALA A 20 5.78 -25.88 7.14
N ILE A 21 6.87 -25.32 6.62
CA ILE A 21 7.47 -24.12 7.19
C ILE A 21 6.62 -22.95 6.71
N ALA A 22 5.94 -22.27 7.63
CA ALA A 22 5.25 -21.03 7.31
C ALA A 22 6.27 -19.90 7.16
N GLY A 23 6.34 -19.32 5.96
CA GLY A 23 7.07 -18.07 5.76
C GLY A 23 6.32 -16.88 6.34
N THR A 24 7.05 -15.83 6.73
CA THR A 24 6.50 -14.55 7.19
C THR A 24 6.86 -13.45 6.21
N LEU A 25 5.89 -12.62 5.85
CA LEU A 25 6.09 -11.36 5.13
C LEU A 25 5.62 -10.21 6.03
N THR A 26 6.48 -9.22 6.24
CA THR A 26 6.19 -8.04 7.07
C THR A 26 6.29 -6.79 6.22
N PHE A 27 5.19 -6.05 6.17
CA PHE A 27 5.10 -4.75 5.53
C PHE A 27 4.09 -3.88 6.30
N PRO A 28 4.44 -2.65 6.70
CA PRO A 28 5.77 -2.03 6.66
C PRO A 28 6.74 -2.68 7.67
N ASN A 29 8.02 -2.81 7.31
CA ASN A 29 9.05 -3.39 8.18
C ASN A 29 9.51 -2.43 9.32
N GLY A 30 8.94 -1.23 9.40
CA GLY A 30 9.16 -0.25 10.48
C GLY A 30 7.98 -0.08 11.44
N GLY A 31 6.91 -0.87 11.30
CA GLY A 31 5.71 -0.82 12.15
C GLY A 31 4.61 0.12 11.66
N SER A 32 4.94 1.23 11.00
CA SER A 32 3.95 2.12 10.38
C SER A 32 4.38 2.59 8.99
N MET A 33 3.40 2.93 8.15
CA MET A 33 3.67 3.56 6.86
C MET A 33 4.28 4.95 7.08
N PRO A 34 5.22 5.38 6.23
CA PRO A 34 5.76 6.72 6.31
C PRO A 34 4.68 7.77 6.01
N LEU A 35 4.62 8.82 6.83
CA LEU A 35 3.77 9.97 6.56
C LEU A 35 4.35 10.78 5.40
N LEU A 36 3.61 10.88 4.30
CA LEU A 36 3.97 11.72 3.15
C LEU A 36 3.25 13.07 3.27
N SER A 37 4.01 14.15 3.47
CA SER A 37 3.46 15.51 3.55
C SER A 37 4.18 16.45 2.60
N PHE A 38 3.42 17.07 1.70
CA PHE A 38 3.93 18.16 0.86
C PHE A 38 4.22 19.41 1.69
N PRO A 39 5.12 20.30 1.22
CA PRO A 39 5.29 21.61 1.84
C PRO A 39 3.99 22.42 1.74
N ALA A 40 3.70 23.22 2.77
CA ALA A 40 2.49 24.05 2.83
C ALA A 40 2.44 25.11 1.70
N ASN A 41 3.61 25.53 1.22
CA ASN A 41 3.75 26.56 0.20
C ASN A 41 4.44 25.97 -1.04
N VAL A 42 3.73 26.00 -2.18
CA VAL A 42 4.27 25.61 -3.49
C VAL A 42 4.01 26.76 -4.46
N SER A 43 5.07 27.41 -4.94
CA SER A 43 4.97 28.47 -5.95
C SER A 43 4.85 27.86 -7.34
N ILE A 44 3.79 28.20 -8.07
CA ILE A 44 3.55 27.70 -9.42
C ILE A 44 3.33 28.90 -10.33
N GLY A 45 4.14 28.99 -11.38
CA GLY A 45 4.04 30.04 -12.38
C GLY A 45 2.72 29.98 -13.16
N ARG A 46 2.31 31.13 -13.72
CA ARG A 46 1.07 31.21 -14.53
C ARG A 46 1.11 30.26 -15.72
N ASP A 47 2.29 30.13 -16.32
CA ASP A 47 2.50 29.39 -17.56
C ASP A 47 3.18 28.02 -17.31
N THR A 48 3.07 27.47 -16.09
CA THR A 48 3.58 26.14 -15.80
C THR A 48 2.82 25.10 -16.62
N ALA A 49 3.55 24.28 -17.37
CA ALA A 49 2.98 23.29 -18.26
C ALA A 49 2.20 22.21 -17.50
N VAL A 50 1.15 21.69 -18.14
CA VAL A 50 0.44 20.51 -17.66
C VAL A 50 1.41 19.32 -17.66
N GLY A 51 1.40 18.54 -16.57
CA GLY A 51 2.31 17.43 -16.32
C GLY A 51 3.58 17.81 -15.56
N THR A 52 3.83 19.10 -15.28
CA THR A 52 4.99 19.50 -14.47
C THR A 52 4.84 18.98 -13.03
N ASN A 53 5.89 18.31 -12.54
CA ASN A 53 6.05 17.99 -11.12
C ASN A 53 6.48 19.25 -10.36
N LEU A 54 5.71 19.61 -9.35
CA LEU A 54 5.92 20.78 -8.51
C LEU A 54 6.63 20.45 -7.21
N ALA A 55 6.33 19.29 -6.66
CA ALA A 55 6.88 18.82 -5.40
C ALA A 55 6.84 17.29 -5.37
N SER A 56 7.82 16.70 -4.68
CA SER A 56 7.95 15.26 -4.53
C SER A 56 8.32 14.94 -3.10
N VAL A 57 7.63 13.97 -2.50
CA VAL A 57 7.90 13.48 -1.16
C VAL A 57 7.97 11.97 -1.17
N SER A 58 8.92 11.40 -0.44
CA SER A 58 9.11 9.95 -0.38
C SER A 58 9.37 9.49 1.04
N GLY A 59 9.01 8.25 1.32
CA GLY A 59 9.28 7.59 2.59
C GLY A 59 9.50 6.10 2.41
N ASN A 60 10.39 5.55 3.23
CA ASN A 60 10.73 4.14 3.21
C ASN A 60 9.83 3.39 4.20
N ALA A 61 8.94 2.55 3.69
CA ALA A 61 8.11 1.65 4.48
C ALA A 61 8.86 0.37 4.89
N GLY A 62 9.82 -0.04 4.07
CA GLY A 62 10.59 -1.27 4.22
C GLY A 62 9.74 -2.52 4.03
N ILE A 63 10.37 -3.59 3.58
CA ILE A 63 9.75 -4.91 3.47
C ILE A 63 10.71 -5.98 3.98
N ALA A 64 10.17 -6.97 4.69
CA ALA A 64 10.95 -8.10 5.17
C ALA A 64 10.23 -9.42 4.91
N THR A 65 11.00 -10.44 4.57
CA THR A 65 10.53 -11.81 4.36
C THR A 65 11.44 -12.78 5.10
N SER A 66 10.86 -13.85 5.65
CA SER A 66 11.58 -14.96 6.26
C SER A 66 10.88 -16.26 5.91
N GLY A 67 11.58 -17.23 5.32
CA GLY A 67 10.99 -18.55 5.04
C GLY A 67 9.90 -18.60 3.97
N VAL A 68 9.66 -17.53 3.19
CA VAL A 68 8.60 -17.48 2.16
C VAL A 68 9.08 -18.12 0.87
N ASP A 69 8.60 -19.30 0.49
CA ASP A 69 9.01 -20.01 -0.75
C ASP A 69 7.99 -19.91 -1.90
N CYS A 70 6.90 -19.19 -1.71
CA CYS A 70 5.84 -19.00 -2.70
C CYS A 70 5.98 -17.69 -3.50
N THR A 71 5.22 -17.58 -4.59
CA THR A 71 5.04 -16.32 -5.32
C THR A 71 4.24 -15.34 -4.49
N ILE A 72 4.75 -14.12 -4.35
CA ILE A 72 4.06 -13.04 -3.63
C ILE A 72 3.26 -12.22 -4.66
N GLN A 73 1.98 -11.99 -4.35
CA GLN A 73 1.13 -11.07 -5.07
C GLN A 73 1.11 -9.73 -4.33
N LYS A 74 1.38 -8.63 -5.06
CA LYS A 74 1.31 -7.27 -4.53
C LYS A 74 0.29 -6.46 -5.32
N ASP A 75 -0.75 -6.04 -4.63
CA ASP A 75 -1.80 -5.16 -5.14
C ASP A 75 -1.72 -3.82 -4.43
N VAL A 76 -1.60 -2.75 -5.21
CA VAL A 76 -1.50 -1.37 -4.72
C VAL A 76 -2.66 -0.58 -5.27
N THR A 77 -3.53 -0.17 -4.36
CA THR A 77 -4.72 0.62 -4.65
C THR A 77 -4.55 2.02 -4.09
N VAL A 78 -5.01 3.02 -4.83
CA VAL A 78 -5.09 4.40 -4.33
C VAL A 78 -6.56 4.76 -4.18
N ASN A 79 -6.92 5.21 -2.98
CA ASN A 79 -8.25 5.74 -2.70
C ASN A 79 -8.27 7.22 -3.03
N GLY A 80 -9.13 7.62 -3.96
CA GLY A 80 -9.30 9.01 -4.36
C GLY A 80 -10.02 9.15 -5.69
N THR A 81 -10.45 10.36 -6.01
CA THR A 81 -11.09 10.67 -7.29
C THR A 81 -10.01 10.94 -8.33
N LEU A 82 -10.06 10.27 -9.49
CA LEU A 82 -9.14 10.57 -10.59
C LEU A 82 -9.39 11.98 -11.15
N VAL A 83 -8.32 12.64 -11.59
CA VAL A 83 -8.45 13.86 -12.38
C VAL A 83 -8.97 13.49 -13.77
N PRO A 84 -10.02 14.17 -14.30
CA PRO A 84 -10.53 13.86 -15.62
C PRO A 84 -9.45 13.89 -16.70
N GLY A 85 -9.37 12.82 -17.51
CA GLY A 85 -8.36 12.67 -18.56
C GLY A 85 -7.03 12.05 -18.11
N TYR A 86 -6.88 11.72 -16.82
CA TYR A 86 -5.71 11.02 -16.28
C TYR A 86 -6.06 9.62 -15.78
N THR A 87 -5.11 8.70 -15.91
CA THR A 87 -5.23 7.32 -15.44
C THR A 87 -4.55 7.07 -14.09
N ASN A 88 -3.66 7.97 -13.67
CA ASN A 88 -2.75 7.80 -12.54
C ASN A 88 -2.59 9.07 -11.67
N ALA A 89 -3.40 10.11 -11.90
CA ALA A 89 -3.37 11.35 -11.14
C ALA A 89 -4.71 11.55 -10.42
N TYR A 90 -4.64 11.83 -9.13
CA TYR A 90 -5.78 11.94 -8.22
C TYR A 90 -6.01 13.40 -7.83
N GLN A 91 -7.26 13.78 -7.60
CA GLN A 91 -7.63 15.14 -7.23
C GLN A 91 -7.01 15.51 -5.88
N SER A 92 -6.41 16.70 -5.81
CA SER A 92 -5.79 17.24 -4.58
C SER A 92 -6.71 18.15 -3.77
N GLY A 93 -7.92 18.43 -4.26
CA GLY A 93 -8.79 19.50 -3.75
C GLY A 93 -8.47 20.89 -4.33
N VAL A 94 -7.26 21.09 -4.89
CA VAL A 94 -6.88 22.35 -5.55
C VAL A 94 -7.10 22.26 -7.06
N PRO A 95 -7.94 23.14 -7.67
CA PRO A 95 -8.18 23.13 -9.11
C PRO A 95 -6.90 23.26 -9.93
N GLY A 96 -6.73 22.36 -10.91
CA GLY A 96 -5.55 22.30 -11.77
C GLY A 96 -4.34 21.59 -11.16
N LEU A 97 -4.45 21.05 -9.93
CA LEU A 97 -3.41 20.24 -9.30
C LEU A 97 -3.93 18.82 -8.98
N GLY A 98 -3.07 17.84 -9.18
CA GLY A 98 -3.31 16.46 -8.78
C GLY A 98 -2.11 15.83 -8.10
N VAL A 99 -2.29 14.63 -7.57
CA VAL A 99 -1.25 13.84 -6.91
C VAL A 99 -1.07 12.52 -7.65
N ARG A 100 0.17 12.16 -7.96
CA ARG A 100 0.55 10.83 -8.46
C ARG A 100 1.24 10.07 -7.34
N PHE A 101 0.95 8.77 -7.25
CA PHE A 101 1.57 7.89 -6.25
C PHE A 101 2.48 6.89 -6.93
N TYR A 102 3.60 6.62 -6.28
CA TYR A 102 4.62 5.69 -6.75
C TYR A 102 5.02 4.79 -5.59
N ILE A 103 5.43 3.56 -5.92
CA ILE A 103 5.93 2.59 -4.96
C ILE A 103 7.00 1.73 -5.61
N THR A 104 7.97 1.24 -4.83
CA THR A 104 8.97 0.29 -5.30
C THR A 104 8.31 -0.90 -6.00
N SER A 105 8.70 -1.15 -7.24
CA SER A 105 8.28 -2.34 -8.00
C SER A 105 8.98 -3.58 -7.43
N ASN A 106 8.27 -4.71 -7.45
CA ASN A 106 8.73 -5.96 -6.83
C ASN A 106 9.22 -5.73 -5.38
N PHE A 107 10.29 -6.42 -4.97
CA PHE A 107 10.87 -6.29 -3.63
C PHE A 107 11.85 -5.12 -3.49
N SER A 108 12.67 -4.87 -4.51
CA SER A 108 13.77 -3.90 -4.51
C SER A 108 13.99 -3.27 -5.89
N GLY A 109 12.94 -3.17 -6.71
CA GLY A 109 13.00 -2.59 -8.06
C GLY A 109 12.96 -1.06 -8.06
N GLY A 110 12.81 -0.47 -9.25
CA GLY A 110 12.58 0.97 -9.40
C GLY A 110 11.17 1.39 -8.97
N LEU A 111 10.92 2.69 -8.87
CA LEU A 111 9.59 3.23 -8.59
C LEU A 111 8.64 2.95 -9.77
N ALA A 112 7.46 2.42 -9.46
CA ALA A 112 6.36 2.20 -10.39
C ALA A 112 5.13 3.00 -9.94
N GLU A 113 4.33 3.45 -10.91
CA GLU A 113 3.12 4.23 -10.67
C GLU A 113 2.00 3.37 -10.09
N ALA A 114 1.30 3.90 -9.09
CA ALA A 114 0.08 3.31 -8.55
C ALA A 114 -1.17 3.90 -9.24
N PRO A 115 -2.25 3.11 -9.41
CA PRO A 115 -2.46 1.76 -8.88
C PRO A 115 -1.74 0.72 -9.75
N LEU A 116 -1.29 -0.37 -9.13
CA LEU A 116 -0.62 -1.47 -9.84
C LEU A 116 -0.88 -2.82 -9.18
N SER A 117 -0.79 -3.88 -9.98
CA SER A 117 -0.82 -5.28 -9.53
C SER A 117 0.36 -6.01 -10.15
N GLN A 118 1.15 -6.69 -9.32
CA GLN A 118 2.34 -7.42 -9.78
C GLN A 118 2.60 -8.66 -8.93
N SER A 119 3.16 -9.69 -9.55
CA SER A 119 3.63 -10.90 -8.87
C SER A 119 5.15 -10.96 -8.94
N PHE A 120 5.81 -11.40 -7.87
CA PHE A 120 7.25 -11.62 -7.87
C PHE A 120 7.65 -12.85 -7.05
N SER A 121 8.74 -13.49 -7.46
CA SER A 121 9.32 -14.62 -6.75
C SER A 121 10.14 -14.15 -5.56
N ARG A 122 10.29 -15.07 -4.60
CA ARG A 122 10.94 -14.90 -3.29
C ARG A 122 12.19 -14.01 -3.34
N PRO A 123 12.17 -12.93 -2.58
CA PRO A 123 13.36 -12.37 -1.99
C PRO A 123 13.53 -12.94 -0.57
N ASP A 124 14.73 -13.37 -0.20
CA ASP A 124 15.07 -13.61 1.21
C ASP A 124 15.66 -12.34 1.82
N GLY A 125 15.18 -11.96 3.00
CA GLY A 125 15.80 -10.92 3.82
C GLY A 125 14.99 -9.62 3.87
N ARG A 126 15.70 -8.49 3.86
CA ARG A 126 15.13 -7.14 4.02
C ARG A 126 15.44 -6.32 2.79
N ALA A 127 14.47 -5.54 2.34
CA ALA A 127 14.70 -4.53 1.31
C ALA A 127 14.11 -3.17 1.70
N VAL A 128 14.73 -2.16 1.12
CA VAL A 128 14.18 -0.81 1.03
C VAL A 128 12.93 -0.88 0.17
N HIS A 129 11.81 -0.39 0.70
CA HIS A 129 10.54 -0.31 0.00
C HIS A 129 10.01 1.10 0.12
N ASP A 130 10.21 1.88 -0.93
CA ASP A 130 9.88 3.29 -0.95
C ASP A 130 8.46 3.51 -1.47
N THR A 131 7.78 4.46 -0.83
CA THR A 131 6.56 5.08 -1.31
C THR A 131 6.87 6.53 -1.63
N LYS A 132 6.28 7.06 -2.70
CA LYS A 132 6.49 8.43 -3.14
C LYS A 132 5.18 9.02 -3.62
N ALA A 133 4.97 10.30 -3.33
CA ALA A 133 3.88 11.09 -3.87
C ALA A 133 4.46 12.31 -4.61
N GLU A 134 3.88 12.61 -5.76
CA GLU A 134 4.25 13.77 -6.58
C GLU A 134 3.05 14.68 -6.77
N LEU A 135 3.22 15.97 -6.45
CA LEU A 135 2.24 17.00 -6.75
C LEU A 135 2.48 17.47 -8.19
N VAL A 136 1.46 17.33 -9.05
CA VAL A 136 1.57 17.58 -10.49
C VAL A 136 0.52 18.60 -10.96
N VAL A 137 0.88 19.42 -11.95
CA VAL A 137 -0.08 20.28 -12.64
C VAL A 137 -0.93 19.42 -13.58
N THR A 138 -2.25 19.43 -13.42
CA THR A 138 -3.16 18.60 -14.21
C THR A 138 -4.04 19.36 -15.18
N GLY A 139 -4.11 20.69 -15.05
CA GLY A 139 -4.88 21.54 -15.97
C GLY A 139 -4.48 23.01 -15.88
N PRO A 140 -4.96 23.84 -16.82
CA PRO A 140 -4.75 25.27 -16.77
C PRO A 140 -5.33 25.83 -15.48
N ARG A 141 -4.56 26.66 -14.78
CA ARG A 141 -5.06 27.32 -13.59
C ARG A 141 -6.11 28.34 -14.04
N GLN A 142 -7.35 28.11 -13.63
CA GLN A 142 -8.33 29.19 -13.63
C GLN A 142 -7.79 30.22 -12.65
N GLN A 143 -7.20 31.29 -13.17
CA GLN A 143 -6.76 32.42 -12.38
C GLN A 143 -8.02 33.04 -11.77
N ARG A 144 -8.48 32.48 -10.63
CA ARG A 144 -9.55 33.10 -9.86
C ARG A 144 -9.02 34.47 -9.47
N ARG A 145 -9.65 35.48 -10.04
CA ARG A 145 -9.41 36.88 -9.75
C ARG A 145 -9.82 37.10 -8.28
N HIS A 146 -8.89 36.94 -7.34
CA HIS A 146 -9.00 37.27 -5.91
C HIS A 146 -10.38 37.00 -5.26
N GLU A 147 -10.95 35.81 -5.44
CA GLU A 147 -12.00 35.34 -4.52
C GLU A 147 -11.31 34.48 -3.47
N GLN A 148 -11.33 34.99 -2.23
CA GLN A 148 -10.83 34.35 -1.01
C GLN A 148 -10.99 32.83 -1.08
N LEU A 149 -9.87 32.10 -1.05
CA LEU A 149 -9.88 30.71 -0.63
C LEU A 149 -10.34 30.70 0.83
N ALA A 150 -11.61 30.39 1.05
CA ALA A 150 -12.04 29.88 2.34
C ALA A 150 -11.18 28.66 2.66
N GLU A 151 -10.59 28.64 3.84
CA GLU A 151 -9.92 27.50 4.44
C GLU A 151 -10.83 26.27 4.32
N HIS A 152 -10.56 25.44 3.31
CA HIS A 152 -11.19 24.14 3.16
C HIS A 152 -10.17 23.14 3.70
N GLU A 153 -10.26 22.89 5.01
CA GLU A 153 -9.63 21.73 5.64
C GLU A 153 -10.34 20.46 5.14
N ASP A 154 -10.08 20.06 3.89
CA ASP A 154 -10.47 18.74 3.43
C ASP A 154 -9.42 17.73 3.90
N GLN A 155 -9.86 16.92 4.86
CA GLN A 155 -9.09 15.85 5.46
C GLN A 155 -8.72 14.81 4.41
N PHE A 156 -7.43 14.78 4.05
CA PHE A 156 -6.83 13.76 3.20
C PHE A 156 -6.75 12.43 3.97
N LEU A 157 -7.85 11.68 4.05
CA LEU A 157 -7.88 10.35 4.65
C LEU A 157 -7.49 9.30 3.61
N GLY A 158 -6.19 9.13 3.43
CA GLY A 158 -5.62 7.98 2.73
C GLY A 158 -5.63 6.75 3.64
N GLN A 159 -6.73 6.00 3.68
CA GLN A 159 -6.69 4.62 4.13
C GLN A 159 -5.97 3.79 3.06
N LEU A 160 -4.76 3.31 3.37
CA LEU A 160 -3.97 2.47 2.49
C LEU A 160 -3.85 1.09 3.12
N PHE A 161 -4.13 0.06 2.31
CA PHE A 161 -3.98 -1.39 2.53
C PHE A 161 -5.14 -2.12 3.25
N ARG A 162 -5.83 -2.94 2.47
CA ARG A 162 -6.55 -4.13 2.95
C ARG A 162 -5.69 -5.33 2.59
N ASP A 163 -5.23 -6.07 3.59
CA ASP A 163 -4.64 -7.39 3.38
C ASP A 163 -5.74 -8.34 2.91
N GLY A 164 -5.74 -8.62 1.61
CA GLY A 164 -6.54 -9.66 1.00
C GLY A 164 -6.01 -11.04 1.39
N HIS A 165 -6.15 -11.44 2.65
CA HIS A 165 -6.02 -12.84 3.05
C HIS A 165 -7.25 -13.61 2.58
N GLY A 166 -7.27 -13.92 1.28
CA GLY A 166 -8.08 -15.01 0.74
C GLY A 166 -7.47 -16.34 1.17
N HIS A 167 -7.74 -16.75 2.41
CA HIS A 167 -7.52 -18.12 2.84
C HIS A 167 -8.65 -18.98 2.25
N PRO A 168 -8.39 -19.99 1.41
CA PRO A 168 -9.40 -21.00 1.14
C PRO A 168 -9.53 -21.84 2.42
N ASP A 169 -10.46 -21.46 3.29
CA ASP A 169 -10.88 -22.27 4.42
C ASP A 169 -11.86 -23.31 3.89
N LEU A 170 -11.38 -24.54 3.77
CA LEU A 170 -12.20 -25.71 3.52
C LEU A 170 -12.77 -26.16 4.87
N ASP A 171 -14.07 -25.97 5.03
CA ASP A 171 -14.96 -26.72 5.92
C ASP A 171 -14.39 -27.10 7.31
N ARG A 172 -14.47 -26.20 8.30
CA ARG A 172 -14.59 -26.66 9.69
C ARG A 172 -15.22 -25.64 10.65
N LEU A 173 -16.47 -25.95 11.01
CA LEU A 173 -17.24 -25.56 12.18
C LEU A 173 -16.40 -25.12 13.40
N ASP A 174 -16.60 -23.88 13.87
CA ASP A 174 -17.01 -23.60 15.26
C ASP A 174 -17.45 -22.12 15.40
N ASP A 175 -18.72 -21.92 15.78
CA ASP A 175 -19.32 -20.62 16.06
C ASP A 175 -18.96 -20.17 17.47
N GLY A 176 -18.12 -19.14 17.60
CA GLY A 176 -17.86 -18.56 18.91
C GLY A 176 -16.88 -17.41 18.94
N GLN A 177 -17.40 -16.18 18.91
CA GLN A 177 -16.74 -14.96 19.39
C GLN A 177 -15.53 -14.46 18.56
N ARG A 178 -15.79 -13.87 17.38
CA ARG A 178 -14.85 -12.90 16.79
C ARG A 178 -15.25 -11.49 17.21
N GLN A 179 -14.52 -10.91 18.17
CA GLN A 179 -14.54 -9.47 18.39
C GLN A 179 -13.96 -8.76 17.16
N PRO A 180 -14.59 -7.69 16.65
CA PRO A 180 -14.03 -6.93 15.54
C PRO A 180 -12.73 -6.24 16.00
N LEU A 181 -11.64 -6.52 15.28
CA LEU A 181 -10.38 -5.79 15.41
C LEU A 181 -10.60 -4.30 15.05
N PRO A 182 -10.06 -3.35 15.83
CA PRO A 182 -10.18 -1.93 15.51
C PRO A 182 -9.41 -1.63 14.22
N ALA A 183 -10.06 -0.91 13.30
CA ALA A 183 -9.43 -0.44 12.07
C ALA A 183 -8.23 0.46 12.41
N ALA A 184 -7.08 0.20 11.76
CA ALA A 184 -5.92 1.07 11.83
C ALA A 184 -6.25 2.41 11.13
N ASP A 185 -6.31 3.49 11.92
CA ASP A 185 -6.65 4.84 11.47
C ASP A 185 -5.37 5.54 10.95
N ALA A 186 -5.13 5.47 9.64
CA ALA A 186 -4.05 6.22 8.99
C ALA A 186 -4.53 7.66 8.74
N ARG A 187 -4.20 8.56 9.67
CA ARG A 187 -4.53 9.99 9.59
C ARG A 187 -3.39 10.75 8.91
N ALA A 188 -3.64 11.36 7.76
CA ALA A 188 -2.78 12.41 7.23
C ALA A 188 -3.24 13.75 7.84
N VAL A 189 -2.36 14.39 8.60
CA VAL A 189 -2.60 15.73 9.18
C VAL A 189 -1.86 16.73 8.31
N LEU A 190 -2.60 17.61 7.62
CA LEU A 190 -2.01 18.80 7.02
C LEU A 190 -1.74 19.82 8.14
N PRO A 191 -0.55 20.44 8.21
CA PRO A 191 -0.32 21.50 9.18
C PRO A 191 -1.18 22.71 8.82
N ALA A 192 -1.95 23.21 9.79
CA ALA A 192 -2.66 24.47 9.67
C ALA A 192 -1.68 25.60 9.30
N ALA A 193 -1.99 26.36 8.25
CA ALA A 193 -1.18 27.49 7.84
C ALA A 193 -1.29 28.60 8.90
N GLN A 194 -0.16 28.97 9.53
CA GLN A 194 -0.13 30.15 10.39
C GLN A 194 -0.17 31.42 9.54
N ARG A 195 -1.19 32.23 9.79
CA ARG A 195 -1.34 33.58 9.26
C ARG A 195 -0.24 34.47 9.85
N ILE A 196 0.60 35.05 9.00
CA ILE A 196 1.52 36.14 9.35
C ILE A 196 0.79 37.43 8.97
N ASP A 197 0.38 38.20 9.97
CA ASP A 197 -0.08 39.57 9.76
C ASP A 197 1.18 40.46 9.74
N ASP A 198 1.40 41.14 8.61
CA ASP A 198 2.28 42.33 8.47
C ASP A 198 1.41 43.55 8.17
#